data_AF-A0A8I0K898-F1
#
_entry.id   AF-A0A8I0K898-F1
#
_cell.length_a   1.000
_cell.length_b   1.000
_cell.length_c   1.000
_cell.angle_alpha   90.00
_cell.angle_beta   90.00
_cell.angle_gamma   90.00
#
_symmetry.space_group_name_H-M   'P 1'
#
loop_
_entity.id
_entity.type
_entity.pdbx_description
1 polymer ?
#
loop_
_entity_poly.entity_id
_entity_poly.type
_entity_poly.pdbx_seq_one_letter_code
_entity_poly.pdbx_strand_id
1 'polypeptide(L)'
;NRNDVKDATHQDKYDASLKYVYLNGEWYEWINGWMSGCINPAKLTPITQPQDPALISGADALRALADGVKPEEIEGKYSTGLETYFLPMGGKVDVFLKYLNEKMFRLKPQTVKVELELPKPFEPEEDCHVYILDDGKTDGYRRYSYEVHGDKGNTFIGIWRTEEEIKQVVAQLRKIRGAS
;
A
#
# COMPACT_ATOMS: atom_id res chain seq x y z
N ASN A 1 16.33 19.25 -1.15
CA ASN A 1 17.00 19.14 0.16
C ASN A 1 17.26 17.67 0.42
N ARG A 2 18.52 17.22 0.33
CA ARG A 2 18.96 15.82 0.57
C ARG A 2 19.85 15.74 1.81
N ASN A 3 19.31 16.11 2.96
CA ASN A 3 20.00 16.01 4.24
C ASN A 3 19.01 15.54 5.31
N ASP A 4 18.27 14.48 4.98
CA ASP A 4 17.39 13.78 5.91
C ASP A 4 17.90 12.34 6.03
N VAL A 5 17.89 11.79 7.25
CA VAL A 5 18.23 10.37 7.51
C VAL A 5 17.36 9.42 6.70
N LYS A 6 16.16 9.84 6.31
CA LYS A 6 15.23 9.09 5.44
C LYS A 6 15.75 8.91 4.01
N ASP A 7 16.75 9.68 3.58
CA ASP A 7 17.40 9.52 2.28
C ASP A 7 18.32 8.28 2.23
N ALA A 8 18.50 7.57 3.35
CA ALA A 8 19.31 6.36 3.43
C ALA A 8 18.80 5.27 2.49
N THR A 9 19.72 4.66 1.75
CA THR A 9 19.45 3.51 0.88
C THR A 9 19.94 2.20 1.49
N HIS A 10 20.84 2.28 2.48
CA HIS A 10 21.46 1.12 3.14
C HIS A 10 21.55 1.33 4.65
N GLN A 11 21.64 0.24 5.40
CA GLN A 11 21.91 0.23 6.84
C GLN A 11 23.00 -0.79 7.17
N ASP A 12 23.64 -0.67 8.32
CA ASP A 12 24.63 -1.67 8.76
C ASP A 12 23.93 -3.01 9.02
N LYS A 13 24.60 -4.10 8.67
CA LYS A 13 24.11 -5.47 8.81
C LYS A 13 23.91 -5.88 10.28
N TYR A 14 24.70 -5.32 11.18
CA TYR A 14 24.71 -5.64 12.61
C TYR A 14 24.01 -4.57 13.45
N ASP A 15 23.98 -3.32 12.98
CA ASP A 15 23.27 -2.22 13.62
C ASP A 15 22.39 -1.43 12.64
N ALA A 16 21.09 -1.76 12.65
CA ALA A 16 20.11 -1.11 11.78
C ALA A 16 19.89 0.39 12.08
N SER A 17 20.40 0.92 13.21
CA SER A 17 20.33 2.35 13.51
C SER A 17 21.30 3.17 12.66
N LEU A 18 22.39 2.56 12.18
CA LEU A 18 23.38 3.19 11.31
C LEU A 18 22.86 3.23 9.88
N LYS A 19 22.82 4.43 9.31
CA LYS A 19 22.21 4.71 8.00
C LYS A 19 23.25 5.21 7.01
N TYR A 20 23.17 4.69 5.79
CA TYR A 20 24.14 4.94 4.73
C TYR A 20 23.46 5.30 3.41
N VAL A 21 24.14 6.13 2.62
CA VAL A 21 23.74 6.46 1.26
C VAL A 21 24.95 6.43 0.33
N TYR A 22 24.74 5.96 -0.90
CA TYR A 22 25.75 6.02 -1.96
C TYR A 22 25.41 7.18 -2.89
N LEU A 23 26.29 8.18 -2.95
CA LEU A 23 26.10 9.40 -3.74
C LEU A 23 27.41 9.75 -4.45
N ASN A 24 27.34 10.18 -5.70
CA ASN A 24 28.49 10.68 -6.46
C ASN A 24 29.72 9.74 -6.49
N GLY A 25 29.49 8.42 -6.42
CA GLY A 25 30.57 7.43 -6.44
C GLY A 25 31.14 7.07 -5.06
N GLU A 26 30.69 7.71 -3.98
CA GLU A 26 31.19 7.51 -2.61
C GLU A 26 30.07 7.13 -1.63
N TRP A 27 30.47 6.48 -0.54
CA TRP A 27 29.58 6.13 0.56
C TRP A 27 29.59 7.22 1.64
N TYR A 28 28.42 7.50 2.17
CA TYR A 28 28.22 8.45 3.28
C TYR A 28 27.45 7.77 4.41
N GLU A 29 27.80 8.13 5.64
CA GLU A 29 27.14 7.72 6.88
C GLU A 29 26.37 8.90 7.48
N TRP A 30 25.22 8.61 8.09
CA TRP A 30 24.42 9.62 8.79
C TRP A 30 24.92 9.85 10.21
N ILE A 31 25.58 10.98 10.44
CA ILE A 31 26.03 11.44 11.76
C ILE A 31 25.70 12.92 11.90
N ASN A 32 24.45 13.22 12.31
CA ASN A 32 23.92 14.59 12.31
C ASN A 32 24.01 15.29 10.94
N GLY A 33 24.03 14.50 9.86
CA GLY A 33 24.29 14.91 8.49
C GLY A 33 25.06 13.83 7.73
N TRP A 34 25.09 13.92 6.40
CA TRP A 34 25.84 12.97 5.57
C TRP A 34 27.34 13.24 5.62
N MET A 35 28.12 12.30 6.14
CA MET A 35 29.57 12.38 6.24
C MET A 35 30.24 11.27 5.42
N SER A 36 31.21 11.61 4.58
CA SER A 36 32.01 10.63 3.83
C SER A 36 33.03 9.97 4.78
N GLY A 37 33.25 8.67 4.62
CA GLY A 37 34.13 7.90 5.50
C GLY A 37 34.56 6.57 4.89
N CYS A 38 35.45 5.86 5.59
CA CYS A 38 35.92 4.53 5.20
C CYS A 38 34.88 3.45 5.53
N ILE A 39 33.83 3.40 4.70
CA ILE A 39 32.72 2.46 4.83
C ILE A 39 33.03 1.19 4.05
N ASN A 40 32.84 0.02 4.68
CA ASN A 40 32.97 -1.27 4.02
C ASN A 40 31.61 -1.72 3.46
N PRO A 41 31.40 -1.71 2.13
CA PRO A 41 30.11 -2.04 1.53
C PRO A 41 29.65 -3.47 1.84
N ALA A 42 30.56 -4.40 2.13
CA ALA A 42 30.22 -5.78 2.48
C ALA A 42 29.48 -5.91 3.84
N LYS A 43 29.51 -4.86 4.66
CA LYS A 43 28.78 -4.79 5.93
C LYS A 43 27.42 -4.10 5.79
N LEU A 44 27.05 -3.64 4.61
CA LEU A 44 25.81 -2.93 4.38
C LEU A 44 24.72 -3.87 3.88
N THR A 45 23.50 -3.62 4.33
CA THR A 45 22.29 -4.25 3.82
C THR A 45 21.39 -3.18 3.21
N PRO A 46 20.83 -3.39 2.00
CA PRO A 46 19.88 -2.45 1.42
C PRO A 46 18.68 -2.25 2.35
N ILE A 47 18.29 -0.99 2.56
CA ILE A 47 17.02 -0.70 3.21
C ILE A 47 15.96 -0.91 2.13
N THR A 48 15.10 -1.90 2.34
CA THR A 48 13.86 -2.01 1.57
C THR A 48 12.97 -0.85 2.03
N GLN A 49 13.10 0.31 1.40
CA GLN A 49 12.04 1.31 1.50
C GLN A 49 10.76 0.62 0.99
N PRO A 50 9.59 0.85 1.60
CA PRO A 50 8.35 0.41 0.99
C PRO A 50 8.25 1.11 -0.36
N GLN A 51 8.70 0.44 -1.42
CA GLN A 51 8.25 0.79 -2.75
C GLN A 51 6.75 0.57 -2.71
N ASP A 52 6.02 1.63 -3.03
CA ASP A 52 4.60 1.50 -3.34
C ASP A 52 4.50 0.34 -4.34
N PRO A 53 3.82 -0.78 -4.02
CA PRO A 53 3.81 -1.98 -4.86
C PRO A 53 3.30 -1.74 -6.29
N ALA A 54 2.79 -0.53 -6.57
CA ALA A 54 2.37 -0.05 -7.88
C ALA A 54 3.46 0.66 -8.72
N LEU A 55 4.69 0.87 -8.22
CA LEU A 55 5.75 1.56 -8.98
C LEU A 55 6.31 0.66 -10.10
N ILE A 56 6.29 1.19 -11.33
CA ILE A 56 6.84 0.55 -12.52
C ILE A 56 7.99 1.40 -13.10
N SER A 57 8.94 0.74 -13.76
CA SER A 57 10.02 1.44 -14.46
C SER A 57 9.48 2.18 -15.69
N GLY A 58 10.25 3.13 -16.23
CA GLY A 58 9.91 3.76 -17.50
C GLY A 58 9.80 2.75 -18.66
N ALA A 59 10.64 1.71 -18.66
CA ALA A 59 10.58 0.64 -19.66
C ALA A 59 9.30 -0.19 -19.55
N ASP A 60 8.87 -0.51 -18.34
CA ASP A 60 7.62 -1.25 -18.10
C ASP A 60 6.39 -0.39 -18.43
N ALA A 61 6.45 0.92 -18.17
CA ALA A 61 5.41 1.85 -18.55
C ALA A 61 5.30 2.03 -20.07
N LEU A 62 6.42 2.04 -20.81
CA LEU A 62 6.39 2.00 -22.28
C LEU A 62 5.78 0.69 -22.81
N ARG A 63 6.12 -0.44 -22.19
CA ARG A 63 5.53 -1.73 -22.54
C ARG A 63 4.02 -1.74 -22.29
N ALA A 64 3.57 -1.20 -21.15
CA ALA A 64 2.15 -1.06 -20.84
C ALA A 64 1.40 -0.23 -21.91
N LEU A 65 1.99 0.87 -22.39
CA LEU A 65 1.42 1.64 -23.50
C LEU A 65 1.32 0.82 -24.79
N ALA A 66 2.33 0.02 -25.10
CA ALA A 66 2.32 -0.88 -26.26
C ALA A 66 1.26 -2.00 -26.12
N ASP A 67 1.01 -2.45 -24.90
CA ASP A 67 0.00 -3.46 -24.56
C ASP A 67 -1.43 -2.87 -24.48
N GLY A 68 -1.60 -1.58 -24.74
CA GLY A 68 -2.91 -0.93 -24.88
C GLY A 68 -3.37 -0.11 -23.68
N VAL A 69 -2.55 0.06 -22.65
CA VAL A 69 -2.81 1.02 -21.56
C VAL A 69 -2.80 2.43 -22.15
N LYS A 70 -3.80 3.25 -21.81
CA LYS A 70 -3.86 4.61 -22.31
C LYS A 70 -2.92 5.53 -21.52
N PRO A 71 -2.29 6.55 -22.15
CA PRO A 71 -1.40 7.47 -21.44
C PRO A 71 -2.04 8.20 -20.25
N GLU A 72 -3.37 8.38 -20.24
CA GLU A 72 -4.12 8.99 -19.12
C GLU A 72 -4.19 8.08 -17.89
N GLU A 73 -3.93 6.78 -18.06
CA GLU A 73 -3.90 5.76 -17.01
C GLU A 73 -2.51 5.60 -16.39
N ILE A 74 -1.52 6.36 -16.87
CA ILE A 74 -0.17 6.38 -16.30
C ILE A 74 0.06 7.69 -15.55
N GLU A 75 0.52 7.58 -14.31
CA GLU A 75 0.95 8.71 -13.51
C GLU A 75 2.45 8.68 -13.30
N GLY A 76 3.05 9.87 -13.18
CA GLY A 76 4.48 10.01 -12.93
C GLY A 76 4.76 10.99 -11.80
N LYS A 77 5.85 10.76 -11.07
CA LYS A 77 6.43 11.74 -10.14
C LYS A 77 7.92 11.83 -10.36
N TYR A 78 8.52 12.97 -10.09
CA TYR A 78 9.97 13.11 -10.24
C TYR A 78 10.73 12.15 -9.30
N SER A 79 11.76 11.50 -9.84
CA SER A 79 12.66 10.63 -9.08
C SER A 79 13.45 11.40 -8.02
N THR A 80 13.56 12.73 -8.18
CA THR A 80 14.23 13.65 -7.26
C THR A 80 13.48 13.87 -5.94
N GLY A 81 12.23 13.43 -5.84
CA GLY A 81 11.40 13.63 -4.65
C GLY A 81 10.89 15.07 -4.46
N LEU A 82 11.06 15.95 -5.46
CA LEU A 82 10.50 17.31 -5.46
C LEU A 82 8.97 17.31 -5.38
N GLU A 83 8.34 16.25 -5.90
CA GLU A 83 6.90 16.01 -5.83
C GLU A 83 6.64 14.75 -5.01
N THR A 84 5.80 14.88 -3.98
CA THR A 84 5.37 13.73 -3.15
C THR A 84 4.16 13.01 -3.72
N TYR A 85 3.48 13.59 -4.72
CA TYR A 85 2.27 13.05 -5.35
C TYR A 85 2.52 12.68 -6.80
N PHE A 86 1.77 11.69 -7.30
CA PHE A 86 1.79 11.32 -8.70
C PHE A 86 0.89 12.25 -9.51
N LEU A 87 1.40 12.76 -10.61
CA LEU A 87 0.67 13.64 -11.52
C LEU A 87 0.31 12.89 -12.81
N PRO A 88 -0.85 13.20 -13.41
CA PRO A 88 -1.19 12.69 -14.74
C PRO A 88 -0.12 13.12 -15.74
N MET A 89 0.30 12.21 -16.63
CA MET A 89 1.26 12.51 -17.71
C MET A 89 0.62 13.26 -18.89
N GLY A 90 -0.56 13.86 -18.68
CA GLY A 90 -1.25 14.71 -19.66
C GLY A 90 -1.88 13.98 -20.84
N GLY A 91 -1.93 12.64 -20.83
CA GLY A 91 -2.55 11.86 -21.89
C GLY A 91 -1.75 11.80 -23.20
N LYS A 92 -0.49 12.24 -23.19
CA LYS A 92 0.33 12.32 -24.42
C LYS A 92 1.64 11.56 -24.28
N VAL A 93 1.93 10.74 -25.29
CA VAL A 93 3.12 9.86 -25.36
C VAL A 93 4.43 10.66 -25.47
N ASP A 94 4.39 11.86 -26.07
CA ASP A 94 5.56 12.74 -26.20
C ASP A 94 6.04 13.27 -24.85
N VAL A 95 5.11 13.67 -23.98
CA VAL A 95 5.39 14.05 -22.58
C VAL A 95 5.95 12.85 -21.82
N PHE A 96 5.42 11.65 -22.08
CA PHE A 96 5.89 10.41 -21.47
C PHE A 96 7.38 10.13 -21.79
N LEU A 97 7.73 10.14 -23.08
CA LEU A 97 9.10 9.88 -23.56
C LEU A 97 10.12 10.89 -23.04
N LYS A 98 9.72 12.16 -22.91
CA LYS A 98 10.61 13.23 -22.44
C LYS A 98 11.11 12.99 -21.01
N TYR A 99 10.28 12.38 -20.15
CA TYR A 99 10.57 12.25 -18.72
C TYR A 99 10.85 10.81 -18.28
N LEU A 100 11.06 9.90 -19.24
CA LEU A 100 11.20 8.47 -18.99
C LEU A 100 12.29 8.11 -17.95
N ASN A 101 13.40 8.86 -17.96
CA ASN A 101 14.53 8.66 -17.05
C ASN A 101 14.50 9.58 -15.82
N GLU A 102 13.60 10.56 -15.80
CA GLU A 102 13.50 11.59 -14.76
C GLU A 102 12.37 11.32 -13.76
N LYS A 103 11.41 10.48 -14.14
CA LYS A 103 10.23 10.16 -13.35
C LYS A 103 10.17 8.69 -12.98
N MET A 104 9.55 8.43 -11.84
CA MET A 104 9.03 7.13 -11.47
C MET A 104 7.57 7.06 -11.91
N PHE A 105 7.13 5.90 -12.40
CA PHE A 105 5.81 5.72 -12.96
C PHE A 105 4.97 4.75 -12.14
N ARG A 106 3.66 4.87 -12.26
CA ARG A 106 2.72 3.83 -11.86
C ARG A 106 1.51 3.85 -12.77
N LEU A 107 0.81 2.72 -12.84
CA LEU A 107 -0.55 2.72 -13.34
C LEU A 107 -1.44 3.40 -12.29
N LYS A 108 -2.43 4.19 -12.76
CA LYS A 108 -3.49 4.69 -11.89
C LYS A 108 -4.09 3.50 -11.15
N PRO A 109 -4.28 3.59 -9.82
CA PRO A 109 -5.03 2.58 -9.11
C PRO A 109 -6.40 2.41 -9.78
N GLN A 110 -6.63 1.24 -10.39
CA GLN A 110 -7.90 0.98 -11.02
C GLN A 110 -8.95 0.84 -9.93
N THR A 111 -9.96 1.69 -9.96
CA THR A 111 -11.13 1.51 -9.11
C THR A 111 -11.94 0.37 -9.70
N VAL A 112 -11.75 -0.85 -9.20
CA VAL A 112 -12.64 -1.97 -9.54
C VAL A 112 -13.98 -1.68 -8.90
N LYS A 113 -15.01 -1.43 -9.72
CA LYS A 113 -16.40 -1.46 -9.22
C LYS A 113 -16.74 -2.90 -8.90
N VAL A 114 -16.91 -3.20 -7.62
CA VAL A 114 -17.35 -4.52 -7.16
C VAL A 114 -18.80 -4.38 -6.69
N GLU A 115 -19.71 -5.05 -7.39
CA GLU A 115 -21.11 -5.21 -6.95
C GLU A 115 -21.19 -6.47 -6.07
N LEU A 116 -21.58 -6.29 -4.81
CA LEU A 116 -21.68 -7.36 -3.83
C LEU A 116 -23.13 -7.49 -3.37
N GLU A 117 -23.67 -8.68 -3.52
CA GLU A 117 -24.91 -9.06 -2.83
C GLU A 117 -24.54 -9.58 -1.44
N LEU A 118 -24.74 -8.74 -0.42
CA LEU A 118 -24.53 -9.08 0.98
C LEU A 118 -25.87 -9.19 1.70
N PRO A 119 -26.06 -10.18 2.57
CA PRO A 119 -27.19 -10.21 3.49
C PRO A 119 -27.26 -8.90 4.28
N LYS A 120 -28.45 -8.30 4.34
CA LYS A 120 -28.68 -7.04 5.06
C LYS A 120 -28.42 -7.27 6.57
N PRO A 121 -27.54 -6.49 7.22
CA PRO A 121 -27.39 -6.52 8.66
C PRO A 121 -28.70 -6.16 9.36
N PHE A 122 -28.86 -6.58 10.62
CA PHE A 122 -30.01 -6.22 11.43
C PHE A 122 -29.57 -5.64 12.79
N GLU A 123 -30.49 -4.92 13.43
CA GLU A 123 -30.31 -4.42 14.79
C GLU A 123 -31.09 -5.33 15.75
N PRO A 124 -30.44 -5.99 16.72
CA PRO A 124 -31.15 -6.80 17.70
C PRO A 124 -31.95 -5.93 18.67
N GLU A 125 -33.23 -6.29 18.88
CA GLU A 125 -34.14 -5.62 19.82
C GLU A 125 -34.20 -6.29 21.20
N GLU A 126 -33.69 -7.52 21.30
CA GLU A 126 -33.64 -8.34 22.51
C GLU A 126 -32.26 -9.00 22.66
N ASP A 127 -31.92 -9.37 23.89
CA ASP A 127 -30.67 -10.06 24.19
C ASP A 127 -30.65 -11.42 23.48
N CYS A 128 -29.70 -11.62 22.58
CA CYS A 128 -29.69 -12.80 21.73
C CYS A 128 -28.29 -13.17 21.25
N HIS A 129 -28.18 -14.37 20.66
CA HIS A 129 -26.96 -14.76 19.98
C HIS A 129 -26.99 -14.28 18.53
N VAL A 130 -25.93 -13.61 18.14
CA VAL A 130 -25.74 -13.05 16.80
C VAL A 130 -24.38 -13.45 16.25
N TYR A 131 -24.14 -13.13 14.98
CA TYR A 131 -22.86 -13.30 14.32
C TYR A 131 -22.31 -11.95 13.88
N ILE A 132 -21.03 -11.71 14.16
CA ILE A 132 -20.31 -10.48 13.82
C ILE A 132 -18.96 -10.81 13.19
N LEU A 133 -18.43 -9.88 12.39
CA LEU A 133 -17.06 -9.97 11.87
C LEU A 133 -16.05 -9.90 13.01
N ASP A 134 -14.99 -10.70 12.91
CA ASP A 134 -13.92 -10.79 13.90
C ASP A 134 -12.59 -11.06 13.19
N ASP A 135 -11.70 -10.08 13.23
CA ASP A 135 -10.37 -10.14 12.64
C ASP A 135 -9.37 -10.98 13.46
N GLY A 136 -9.71 -11.30 14.71
CA GLY A 136 -8.96 -12.23 15.56
C GLY A 136 -9.25 -13.71 15.26
N LYS A 137 -10.23 -14.02 14.41
CA LYS A 137 -10.60 -15.40 14.05
C LYS A 137 -10.14 -15.75 12.64
N THR A 138 -9.65 -16.97 12.46
CA THR A 138 -9.18 -17.47 11.15
C THR A 138 -10.31 -17.60 10.13
N ASP A 139 -11.51 -17.95 10.60
CA ASP A 139 -12.73 -18.00 9.80
C ASP A 139 -13.35 -16.62 9.55
N GLY A 140 -12.89 -15.56 10.23
CA GLY A 140 -13.23 -14.16 10.00
C GLY A 140 -14.51 -13.68 10.71
N TYR A 141 -15.10 -14.50 11.58
CA TYR A 141 -16.30 -14.14 12.32
C TYR A 141 -16.39 -14.84 13.67
N ARG A 142 -17.30 -14.39 14.53
CA ARG A 142 -17.64 -15.11 15.77
C ARG A 142 -19.13 -15.07 16.06
N ARG A 143 -19.59 -16.07 16.81
CA ARG A 143 -20.86 -16.02 17.53
C ARG A 143 -20.68 -15.14 18.77
N TYR A 144 -21.59 -14.19 18.96
CA TYR A 144 -21.55 -13.18 20.00
C TYR A 144 -22.87 -13.19 20.77
N SER A 145 -22.81 -13.04 22.10
CA SER A 145 -24.00 -12.82 22.93
C SER A 145 -24.22 -11.32 22.99
N TYR A 146 -25.18 -10.82 22.22
CA TYR A 146 -25.53 -9.40 22.16
C TYR A 146 -26.46 -9.04 23.31
N GLU A 147 -26.11 -7.99 24.04
CA GLU A 147 -26.90 -7.40 25.10
C GLU A 147 -27.39 -6.01 24.67
N VAL A 148 -28.71 -5.82 24.55
CA VAL A 148 -29.29 -4.61 23.95
C VAL A 148 -28.93 -3.34 24.69
N HIS A 149 -28.74 -3.41 26.01
CA HIS A 149 -28.36 -2.27 26.82
C HIS A 149 -26.85 -2.07 26.91
N GLY A 150 -26.08 -3.18 26.95
CA GLY A 150 -24.62 -3.15 27.04
C GLY A 150 -23.93 -2.81 25.72
N ASP A 151 -24.48 -3.28 24.60
CA ASP A 151 -23.86 -3.21 23.28
C ASP A 151 -24.42 -2.09 22.38
N LYS A 152 -25.39 -1.30 22.85
CA LYS A 152 -26.07 -0.23 22.08
C LYS A 152 -25.13 0.87 21.55
N GLY A 153 -23.90 0.94 22.05
CA GLY A 153 -22.87 1.89 21.61
C GLY A 153 -21.71 1.28 20.84
N ASN A 154 -21.72 -0.04 20.62
CA ASN A 154 -20.62 -0.74 19.96
C ASN A 154 -20.66 -0.52 18.44
N THR A 155 -19.51 -0.20 17.85
CA THR A 155 -19.37 0.05 16.42
C THR A 155 -19.13 -1.25 15.65
N PHE A 156 -20.13 -2.15 15.67
CA PHE A 156 -20.10 -3.33 14.81
C PHE A 156 -20.28 -2.91 13.35
N ILE A 157 -19.44 -3.45 12.45
CA ILE A 157 -19.55 -3.25 10.99
C ILE A 157 -20.90 -3.78 10.47
N GLY A 158 -21.40 -4.84 11.10
CA GLY A 158 -22.72 -5.42 10.85
C GLY A 158 -22.97 -6.55 11.83
N ILE A 159 -24.25 -6.87 12.02
CA ILE A 159 -24.73 -7.97 12.86
C ILE A 159 -25.65 -8.82 12.00
N TRP A 160 -25.43 -10.14 12.01
CA TRP A 160 -26.19 -11.12 11.24
C TRP A 160 -26.81 -12.16 12.15
N ARG A 161 -27.98 -12.66 11.75
CA ARG A 161 -28.81 -13.51 12.60
C ARG A 161 -28.34 -14.96 12.55
N THR A 162 -27.80 -15.38 11.41
CA THR A 162 -27.40 -16.78 11.15
C THR A 162 -25.93 -16.90 10.79
N GLU A 163 -25.38 -18.10 10.97
CA GLU A 163 -23.99 -18.40 10.59
C GLU A 163 -23.81 -18.39 9.07
N GLU A 164 -24.85 -18.79 8.33
CA GLU A 164 -24.86 -18.82 6.87
C GLU A 164 -24.73 -17.43 6.27
N GLU A 165 -25.45 -16.43 6.83
CA GLU A 165 -25.38 -15.04 6.39
C GLU A 165 -23.97 -14.47 6.55
N ILE A 166 -23.35 -14.65 7.72
CA ILE A 166 -21.99 -14.14 7.96
C ILE A 166 -20.93 -14.87 7.11
N LYS A 167 -21.11 -16.17 6.86
CA LYS A 167 -20.23 -16.94 5.95
C LYS A 167 -20.26 -16.37 4.53
N GLN A 168 -21.44 -15.98 4.03
CA GLN A 168 -21.56 -15.32 2.73
C GLN A 168 -20.81 -13.99 2.70
N VAL A 169 -20.95 -13.18 3.76
CA VAL A 169 -20.25 -11.89 3.89
C VAL A 169 -18.73 -12.07 3.87
N VAL A 170 -18.21 -12.97 4.71
CA VAL A 170 -16.76 -13.23 4.78
C VAL A 170 -16.24 -13.78 3.44
N ALA A 171 -17.00 -14.67 2.78
CA ALA A 171 -16.61 -15.19 1.48
C ALA A 171 -16.49 -14.08 0.42
N GLN A 172 -17.43 -13.13 0.41
CA GLN A 172 -17.37 -11.97 -0.49
C GLN A 172 -16.19 -11.04 -0.15
N LEU A 173 -15.96 -10.74 1.13
CA LEU A 173 -14.82 -9.91 1.56
C LEU A 173 -13.46 -10.56 1.19
N ARG A 174 -13.35 -11.89 1.29
CA ARG A 174 -12.15 -12.63 0.88
C ARG A 174 -11.89 -12.55 -0.61
N LYS A 175 -12.92 -12.53 -1.47
CA LYS A 175 -12.76 -12.35 -2.92
C LYS A 175 -12.13 -11.00 -3.26
N ILE A 176 -12.52 -9.94 -2.54
CA ILE A 176 -11.98 -8.60 -2.75
C ILE A 176 -10.50 -8.54 -2.36
N ARG A 177 -10.11 -9.21 -1.26
CA ARG A 177 -8.70 -9.24 -0.80
C ARG A 177 -7.75 -9.95 -1.77
N GLY A 178 -8.26 -10.87 -2.60
CA GLY A 178 -7.47 -11.62 -3.58
C GLY A 178 -7.56 -11.08 -5.02
N ALA A 179 -8.45 -10.11 -5.28
CA ALA A 179 -8.55 -9.43 -6.55
C ALA A 179 -7.53 -8.27 -6.55
N SER A 180 -6.31 -8.56 -6.98
CA SER A 180 -5.22 -7.58 -7.16
C SER A 180 -4.48 -7.89 -8.45
#